data_AF-A0A6J4KMZ1-F1
#
_entry.id   AF-A0A6J4KMZ1-F1
#
_cell.length_a   1.000
_cell.length_b   1.000
_cell.length_c   1.000
_cell.angle_alpha   90.00
_cell.angle_beta   90.00
_cell.angle_gamma   90.00
#
_symmetry.space_group_name_H-M   'P 1'
#
loop_
_entity.id
_entity.type
_entity.pdbx_description
1 polymer ?
#
loop_
_entity_poly.entity_id
_entity_poly.type
_entity_poly.pdbx_seq_one_letter_code
_entity_poly.pdbx_strand_id
1 'polypeptide(L)'
;MAQEGGLWTKWSKWRSVRCPASRTDVAAAPEFRPMLATLARALPAGGEWTFEPKYDGIRAIAIVTAGAVLLLTRNGNDKAPQFPELVKALRELRERHGADLVLDGEIVALRAGLVVRFEALAGRMHTENPRAVARLSREQPAA
;
A
#
# COMPACT_ATOMS: atom_id res chain seq x y z
N MET A 1 -31.67 -36.83 -28.92
CA MET A 1 -31.82 -36.87 -27.45
C MET A 1 -30.42 -36.76 -26.85
N ALA A 2 -30.23 -35.78 -25.95
CA ALA A 2 -29.10 -35.52 -25.02
C ALA A 2 -27.67 -35.59 -25.61
N GLN A 3 -26.95 -34.48 -25.85
CA GLN A 3 -26.32 -33.55 -24.88
C GLN A 3 -25.51 -34.21 -23.76
N GLU A 4 -24.19 -34.26 -23.95
CA GLU A 4 -23.17 -34.05 -22.91
C GLU A 4 -22.02 -33.29 -23.62
N GLY A 5 -21.63 -32.06 -23.28
CA GLY A 5 -21.74 -31.35 -22.01
C GLY A 5 -20.33 -30.96 -21.59
N GLY A 6 -19.75 -29.97 -22.29
CA GLY A 6 -18.36 -29.53 -22.14
C GLY A 6 -17.98 -29.13 -20.73
N LEU A 7 -16.80 -29.57 -20.30
CA LEU A 7 -16.29 -29.39 -18.94
C LEU A 7 -14.81 -28.99 -18.92
N TRP A 8 -14.37 -28.14 -19.85
CA TRP A 8 -12.96 -27.69 -19.90
C TRP A 8 -12.77 -26.26 -20.42
N THR A 9 -13.55 -25.27 -19.97
CA THR A 9 -13.23 -23.85 -20.22
C THR A 9 -13.83 -22.95 -19.15
N LYS A 10 -13.14 -22.77 -18.00
CA LYS A 10 -13.43 -21.63 -17.12
C LYS A 10 -12.25 -21.19 -16.26
N TRP A 11 -11.18 -20.76 -16.93
CA TRP A 11 -10.14 -19.91 -16.34
C TRP A 11 -10.12 -18.57 -17.10
N SER A 12 -11.24 -17.84 -17.08
CA SER A 12 -11.36 -16.59 -17.84
C SER A 12 -12.33 -15.63 -17.16
N LYS A 13 -11.89 -15.04 -16.06
CA LYS A 13 -12.37 -13.72 -15.65
C LYS A 13 -11.40 -13.05 -14.68
N TRP A 14 -10.22 -12.69 -15.18
CA TRP A 14 -9.53 -11.52 -14.61
C TRP A 14 -10.44 -10.32 -14.89
N ARG A 15 -11.04 -9.75 -13.84
CA ARG A 15 -11.66 -8.43 -13.97
C ARG A 15 -10.50 -7.46 -14.17
N SER A 16 -10.42 -6.83 -15.34
CA SER A 16 -9.62 -5.62 -15.46
C SER A 16 -10.28 -4.59 -14.55
N VAL A 17 -9.69 -4.39 -13.38
CA VAL A 17 -10.00 -3.22 -12.57
C VAL A 17 -9.41 -2.06 -13.35
N ARG A 18 -10.27 -1.20 -13.91
CA ARG A 18 -9.81 0.02 -14.56
C ARG A 18 -9.00 0.81 -13.55
N CYS A 19 -7.77 1.13 -13.91
CA CYS A 19 -6.94 1.91 -13.03
C CYS A 19 -7.33 3.39 -13.15
N PRO A 20 -7.57 4.07 -12.02
CA PRO A 20 -8.09 5.42 -12.06
C PRO A 20 -7.07 6.51 -12.45
N ALA A 21 -7.47 7.46 -13.28
CA ALA A 21 -6.57 8.40 -13.96
C ALA A 21 -6.28 9.70 -13.18
N SER A 22 -7.08 10.04 -12.16
CA SER A 22 -6.92 11.24 -11.32
C SER A 22 -7.11 10.92 -9.84
N ARG A 23 -6.67 11.78 -8.91
CA ARG A 23 -6.90 11.55 -7.45
C ARG A 23 -8.39 11.31 -7.13
N THR A 24 -9.29 11.99 -7.83
CA THR A 24 -10.74 11.84 -7.69
C THR A 24 -11.22 10.49 -8.23
N ASP A 25 -10.66 10.04 -9.35
CA ASP A 25 -10.98 8.71 -9.90
C ASP A 25 -10.42 7.59 -9.01
N VAL A 26 -9.28 7.82 -8.33
CA VAL A 26 -8.66 6.81 -7.47
C VAL A 26 -9.50 6.56 -6.22
N ALA A 27 -10.25 7.56 -5.76
CA ALA A 27 -11.27 7.37 -4.75
C ALA A 27 -12.44 6.46 -5.21
N ALA A 28 -12.65 6.30 -6.52
CA ALA A 28 -13.63 5.38 -7.12
C ALA A 28 -13.06 3.98 -7.43
N ALA A 29 -11.80 3.71 -7.07
CA ALA A 29 -11.22 2.37 -7.13
C ALA A 29 -12.03 1.37 -6.29
N PRO A 30 -12.02 0.06 -6.62
CA PRO A 30 -12.63 -0.94 -5.76
C PRO A 30 -12.08 -0.85 -4.33
N GLU A 31 -12.96 -1.08 -3.36
CA GLU A 31 -12.60 -1.01 -1.95
C GLU A 31 -11.61 -2.13 -1.61
N PHE A 32 -10.32 -1.79 -1.56
CA PHE A 32 -9.28 -2.72 -1.11
C PHE A 32 -9.27 -2.73 0.41
N ARG A 33 -9.45 -3.92 1.00
CA ARG A 33 -9.33 -4.13 2.44
C ARG A 33 -8.06 -4.93 2.73
N PRO A 34 -7.21 -4.50 3.70
CA PRO A 34 -6.00 -5.23 4.03
C PRO A 34 -6.31 -6.64 4.52
N MET A 35 -5.48 -7.61 4.12
CA MET A 35 -5.58 -8.97 4.65
C MET A 35 -5.14 -8.99 6.12
N LEU A 36 -5.95 -9.59 7.00
CA LEU A 36 -5.65 -9.69 8.42
C LEU A 36 -4.86 -10.97 8.73
N ALA A 37 -3.87 -10.85 9.59
CA ALA A 37 -3.11 -12.00 10.10
C ALA A 37 -3.89 -12.70 11.23
N THR A 38 -3.83 -14.03 11.24
CA THR A 38 -4.35 -14.83 12.36
C THR A 38 -3.30 -14.92 13.46
N LEU A 39 -3.69 -14.64 14.71
CA LEU A 39 -2.79 -14.76 15.85
C LEU A 39 -2.42 -16.24 16.06
N ALA A 40 -1.12 -16.54 16.04
CA ALA A 40 -0.57 -17.86 16.30
C ALA A 40 0.36 -17.83 17.53
N ARG A 41 0.37 -18.91 18.31
CA ARG A 41 1.21 -19.03 19.52
C ARG A 41 2.65 -19.49 19.22
N ALA A 42 2.86 -20.11 18.06
CA ALA A 42 4.16 -20.59 17.60
C ALA A 42 4.29 -20.30 16.10
N LEU A 43 5.54 -20.21 15.63
CA LEU A 43 5.81 -20.11 14.20
C LEU A 43 5.34 -21.40 13.51
N PRO A 44 4.63 -21.30 12.37
CA PRO A 44 4.21 -22.48 11.64
C PRO A 44 5.44 -23.25 11.12
N ALA A 45 5.35 -24.58 11.15
CA ALA A 45 6.40 -25.47 10.66
C ALA A 45 6.15 -25.85 9.19
N GLY A 46 7.22 -26.21 8.48
CA GLY A 46 7.18 -26.63 7.07
C GLY A 46 7.86 -25.62 6.13
N GLY A 47 8.29 -26.09 4.95
CA GLY A 47 9.05 -25.30 3.97
C GLY A 47 8.21 -24.33 3.11
N GLU A 48 6.89 -24.34 3.26
CA GLU A 48 5.96 -23.55 2.43
C GLU A 48 5.72 -22.13 2.95
N TRP A 49 6.42 -21.71 4.02
CA TRP A 49 6.21 -20.42 4.68
C TRP A 49 7.30 -19.40 4.33
N THR A 50 6.88 -18.21 3.92
CA THR A 50 7.72 -17.02 3.85
C THR A 50 7.53 -16.20 5.12
N PHE A 51 8.64 -15.75 5.72
CA PHE A 51 8.62 -14.93 6.93
C PHE A 51 9.03 -13.50 6.61
N GLU A 52 8.21 -12.55 7.02
CA GLU A 52 8.50 -11.11 6.90
C GLU A 52 8.60 -10.49 8.31
N PRO A 53 9.51 -9.51 8.52
CA PRO A 53 9.53 -8.76 9.76
C PRO A 53 8.20 -8.04 10.00
N LYS A 54 7.63 -8.22 11.20
CA LYS A 54 6.45 -7.46 11.59
C LYS A 54 6.88 -6.06 12.04
N TYR A 55 6.62 -5.06 11.21
CA TYR A 55 6.80 -3.67 11.59
C TYR A 55 5.62 -3.14 12.44
N ASP A 56 5.88 -2.05 13.16
CA ASP A 56 4.89 -1.29 13.92
C ASP A 56 4.84 0.13 13.36
N GLY A 57 3.83 0.39 12.52
CA GLY A 57 3.77 1.56 11.66
C GLY A 57 2.33 1.98 11.36
N ILE A 58 2.14 2.60 10.19
CA ILE A 58 0.80 2.90 9.67
C ILE A 58 0.54 1.98 8.50
N ARG A 59 -0.30 0.97 8.70
CA ARG A 59 -0.77 0.13 7.60
C ARG A 59 -1.52 0.95 6.56
N ALA A 60 -1.07 0.89 5.31
CA ALA A 60 -1.65 1.62 4.20
C ALA A 60 -1.64 0.79 2.92
N ILE A 61 -2.70 0.97 2.12
CA ILE A 61 -2.76 0.51 0.74
C ILE A 61 -2.32 1.66 -0.15
N ALA A 62 -1.23 1.47 -0.89
CA ALA A 62 -0.79 2.40 -1.90
C ALA A 62 -1.47 2.08 -3.23
N ILE A 63 -2.21 3.04 -3.78
CA ILE A 63 -2.76 2.95 -5.13
C ILE A 63 -1.99 3.95 -5.99
N VAL A 64 -1.29 3.44 -7.01
CA VAL A 64 -0.35 4.21 -7.82
C VAL A 64 -0.73 4.10 -9.27
N THR A 65 -1.08 5.23 -9.87
CA THR A 65 -1.52 5.33 -11.26
C THR A 65 -0.68 6.37 -12.00
N ALA A 66 -0.86 6.49 -13.32
CA ALA A 66 -0.16 7.51 -14.11
C ALA A 66 -0.40 8.94 -13.59
N GLY A 67 -1.60 9.20 -13.04
CA GLY A 67 -2.00 10.55 -12.62
C GLY A 67 -1.90 10.80 -11.11
N ALA A 68 -1.84 9.76 -10.28
CA ALA A 68 -1.98 9.92 -8.83
C ALA A 68 -1.30 8.82 -8.00
N VAL A 69 -0.96 9.18 -6.76
CA VAL A 69 -0.61 8.25 -5.69
C VAL A 69 -1.52 8.54 -4.51
N LEU A 70 -2.20 7.52 -4.00
CA LEU A 70 -2.92 7.56 -2.73
C LEU A 70 -2.26 6.62 -1.73
N LEU A 71 -2.28 7.00 -0.45
CA LEU A 71 -1.87 6.14 0.66
C LEU A 71 -3.05 5.97 1.61
N LEU A 72 -3.88 4.95 1.36
CA LEU A 72 -5.13 4.74 2.07
C LEU A 72 -4.90 3.88 3.32
N THR A 73 -5.07 4.48 4.49
CA THR A 73 -5.06 3.71 5.75
C THR A 73 -6.26 2.75 5.85
N ARG A 74 -6.24 1.85 6.84
CA ARG A 74 -7.38 0.96 7.15
C ARG A 74 -8.73 1.70 7.26
N ASN A 75 -8.73 2.94 7.73
CA ASN A 75 -9.94 3.75 7.92
C ASN A 75 -10.30 4.59 6.68
N GLY A 76 -9.63 4.37 5.54
CA GLY A 76 -9.87 5.10 4.29
C GLY A 76 -9.22 6.49 4.23
N ASN A 77 -8.48 6.92 5.24
CA ASN A 77 -7.81 8.22 5.23
C ASN A 77 -6.61 8.20 4.28
N ASP A 78 -6.55 9.17 3.35
CA ASP A 78 -5.39 9.39 2.49
C ASP A 78 -4.27 10.11 3.25
N LYS A 79 -3.10 9.48 3.30
CA LYS A 79 -1.88 9.99 3.94
C LYS A 79 -0.82 10.48 2.97
N ALA A 80 -1.07 10.43 1.65
CA ALA A 80 -0.13 10.91 0.64
C ALA A 80 0.37 12.35 0.89
N PRO A 81 -0.45 13.33 1.34
CA PRO A 81 0.02 14.68 1.62
C PRO A 81 1.10 14.76 2.72
N GLN A 82 1.07 13.86 3.70
CA GLN A 82 2.00 13.83 4.83
C GLN A 82 3.32 13.14 4.50
N PHE A 83 3.36 12.34 3.43
CA PHE A 83 4.51 11.51 3.03
C PHE A 83 4.91 11.74 1.56
N PRO A 84 5.33 12.96 1.19
CA PRO A 84 5.69 13.29 -0.19
C PRO A 84 6.87 12.47 -0.73
N GLU A 85 7.79 12.02 0.14
CA GLU A 85 8.90 11.15 -0.24
C GLU A 85 8.43 9.77 -0.72
N LEU A 86 7.39 9.21 -0.08
CA LEU A 86 6.79 7.94 -0.48
C LEU A 86 6.06 8.09 -1.81
N VAL A 87 5.32 9.20 -1.97
CA VAL A 87 4.65 9.54 -3.23
C VAL A 87 5.64 9.56 -4.38
N LYS A 88 6.81 10.18 -4.18
CA LYS A 88 7.87 10.21 -5.19
C LYS A 88 8.40 8.81 -5.49
N ALA A 89 8.79 8.05 -4.47
CA ALA A 89 9.36 6.71 -4.65
C ALA A 89 8.40 5.74 -5.34
N LEU A 90 7.11 5.81 -5.00
CA LEU A 90 6.06 4.98 -5.59
C LEU A 90 5.80 5.34 -7.07
N ARG A 91 5.84 6.62 -7.43
CA ARG A 91 5.77 7.04 -8.85
C ARG A 91 6.92 6.47 -9.66
N GLU A 92 8.14 6.60 -9.15
CA GLU A 92 9.33 6.04 -9.81
C GLU A 92 9.23 4.51 -9.93
N LEU A 93 8.70 3.82 -8.92
CA LEU A 93 8.46 2.38 -8.99
C LEU A 93 7.47 2.00 -10.09
N ARG A 94 6.35 2.73 -10.18
CA ARG A 94 5.35 2.54 -11.24
C ARG A 94 5.95 2.78 -12.63
N GLU A 95 6.71 3.85 -12.80
CA GLU A 95 7.38 4.17 -14.06
C GLU A 95 8.34 3.05 -14.49
N ARG A 96 9.15 2.52 -13.55
CA ARG A 96 10.04 1.38 -13.82
C ARG A 96 9.27 0.10 -14.13
N HIS A 97 8.14 -0.13 -13.46
CA HIS A 97 7.33 -1.33 -13.67
C HIS A 97 6.48 -1.26 -14.95
N GLY A 98 6.14 -0.07 -15.42
CA GLY A 98 5.38 0.15 -16.65
C GLY A 98 3.87 -0.11 -16.52
N ALA A 99 3.35 -0.31 -15.31
CA ALA A 99 1.93 -0.53 -15.06
C ALA A 99 1.50 0.12 -13.74
N ASP A 100 0.19 0.35 -13.61
CA ASP A 100 -0.36 0.86 -12.37
C ASP A 100 -0.34 -0.20 -11.26
N LEU A 101 -0.17 0.23 -10.01
CA LEU A 101 0.14 -0.64 -8.87
C LEU A 101 -0.89 -0.48 -7.75
N VAL A 102 -1.16 -1.59 -7.06
CA VAL A 102 -1.81 -1.61 -5.75
C VAL A 102 -0.91 -2.41 -4.81
N LEU A 103 -0.44 -1.79 -3.73
CA LEU A 103 0.48 -2.40 -2.78
C LEU A 103 -0.12 -2.32 -1.37
N ASP A 104 -0.10 -3.42 -0.61
CA ASP A 104 -0.41 -3.43 0.84
C ASP A 104 0.93 -3.43 1.59
N GLY A 105 1.08 -2.53 2.54
CA GLY A 105 2.32 -2.39 3.29
C GLY A 105 2.17 -1.55 4.55
N GLU A 106 3.29 -1.41 5.24
CA GLU A 106 3.39 -0.65 6.48
C GLU A 106 4.27 0.57 6.25
N ILE A 107 3.74 1.77 6.47
CA ILE A 107 4.55 2.99 6.49
C ILE A 107 5.32 3.03 7.80
N VAL A 108 6.63 3.12 7.73
CA VAL A 108 7.53 3.07 8.89
C VAL A 108 8.41 4.31 8.97
N ALA A 109 8.71 4.76 10.20
CA ALA A 109 9.70 5.82 10.39
C ALA A 109 11.12 5.25 10.28
N LEU A 110 12.00 6.03 9.67
CA LEU A 110 13.41 5.72 9.53
C LEU A 110 14.28 6.70 10.32
N ARG A 111 15.34 6.17 10.95
CA ARG A 111 16.44 6.96 11.50
C ARG A 111 17.76 6.32 11.09
N ALA A 112 18.63 7.08 10.43
CA ALA A 112 19.89 6.58 9.88
C ALA A 112 19.71 5.30 9.02
N GLY A 113 18.62 5.21 8.26
CA GLY A 113 18.29 4.07 7.40
C GLY A 113 17.69 2.85 8.12
N LEU A 114 17.54 2.89 9.44
CA LEU A 114 16.94 1.81 10.23
C LEU A 114 15.50 2.14 10.60
N VAL A 115 14.64 1.11 10.59
CA VAL A 115 13.26 1.24 11.08
C VAL A 115 13.27 1.51 12.57
N VAL A 116 12.56 2.55 12.98
CA VAL A 116 12.38 2.93 14.39
C VAL A 116 10.93 2.75 14.82
N ARG A 117 10.70 2.89 16.13
CA ARG A 117 9.37 2.72 16.73
C ARG A 117 8.33 3.70 16.18
N PHE A 118 7.07 3.29 16.22
CA PHE A 118 5.91 4.01 15.72
C PHE A 118 5.80 5.46 16.21
N GLU A 119 6.21 5.78 17.45
CA GLU A 119 6.06 7.13 18.02
C GLU A 119 6.79 8.19 17.18
N ALA A 120 7.80 7.80 16.41
CA ALA A 120 8.48 8.68 15.47
C ALA A 120 7.57 9.15 14.31
N LEU A 121 6.48 8.44 14.00
CA LEU A 121 5.49 8.86 13.00
C LEU A 121 4.41 9.78 13.58
N ALA A 122 4.25 9.84 14.91
CA ALA A 122 3.12 10.52 15.54
C ALA A 122 3.05 12.02 15.17
N GLY A 123 4.21 12.70 15.12
CA GLY A 123 4.28 14.11 14.73
C GLY A 123 3.92 14.39 13.27
N ARG A 124 3.89 13.35 12.41
CA ARG A 124 3.59 13.50 10.97
C ARG A 124 2.12 13.28 10.66
N MET A 125 1.43 12.44 11.44
CA MET A 125 0.09 11.93 11.12
C MET A 125 -0.97 13.01 10.87
N HIS A 126 -0.88 14.14 11.56
CA HIS A 126 -1.85 15.25 11.52
C HIS A 126 -1.24 16.56 11.02
N THR A 127 -0.02 16.53 10.46
CA THR A 127 0.62 17.75 9.96
C THR A 127 0.08 18.09 8.58
N GLU A 128 -0.57 19.25 8.46
CA GLU A 128 -1.14 19.74 7.19
C GLU A 128 -0.33 20.90 6.59
N ASN A 129 0.46 21.60 7.41
CA ASN A 129 1.27 22.72 6.94
C ASN A 129 2.38 22.23 6.01
N PRO A 130 2.42 22.65 4.72
CA PRO A 130 3.40 22.14 3.75
C PRO A 130 4.86 22.37 4.14
N ARG A 131 5.17 23.47 4.83
CA ARG A 131 6.54 23.73 5.32
C ARG A 131 6.92 22.76 6.44
N ALA A 132 5.98 22.46 7.33
CA ALA A 132 6.19 21.49 8.39
C ALA A 132 6.35 20.07 7.81
N VAL A 133 5.51 19.69 6.83
CA VAL A 133 5.66 18.40 6.11
C VAL A 133 7.03 18.29 5.46
N ALA A 134 7.46 19.30 4.71
CA ALA A 134 8.75 19.28 4.01
C ALA A 134 9.95 19.23 4.94
N ARG A 135 9.83 19.77 6.16
CA ARG A 135 10.84 19.66 7.21
C ARG A 135 10.85 18.28 7.83
N LEU A 136 9.67 17.78 8.23
CA LEU A 136 9.52 16.48 8.87
C LEU A 136 9.91 15.31 7.96
N SER A 137 9.70 15.42 6.64
CA SER A 137 10.17 14.39 5.69
C SER A 137 11.69 14.26 5.64
N ARG A 138 12.44 15.30 6.02
CA ARG A 138 13.90 15.26 6.11
C ARG A 138 14.40 14.84 7.49
N GLU A 139 13.75 15.35 8.55
CA GLU A 139 14.14 15.07 9.93
C GLU A 139 13.71 13.66 10.39
N GLN A 140 12.59 13.18 9.88
CA GLN A 140 11.92 11.93 10.26
C GLN A 140 11.40 11.22 8.99
N PRO A 141 12.30 10.79 8.08
CA PRO A 141 11.91 10.17 6.82
C PRO A 141 11.09 8.90 7.06
N ALA A 142 10.19 8.60 6.11
CA ALA A 142 9.42 7.36 6.12
C ALA A 142 9.78 6.47 4.92
N ALA A 143 9.55 5.17 5.08
CA ALA A 143 9.57 4.17 4.01
C ALA A 143 8.20 3.48 3.91
#